data_AF-A0A9C6TE76-F1
#
_entry.id   AF-A0A9C6TE76-F1
#
_cell.length_a   1.000
_cell.length_b   1.000
_cell.length_c   1.000
_cell.angle_alpha   90.00
_cell.angle_beta   90.00
_cell.angle_gamma   90.00
#
_symmetry.space_group_name_H-M   'P 1'
#
loop_
_entity.id
_entity.type
_entity.pdbx_description
1 polymer ?
#
loop_
_entity_poly.entity_id
_entity_poly.type
_entity_poly.pdbx_seq_one_letter_code
_entity_poly.pdbx_strand_id
1 'polypeptide(L)'
;MEIRKIKEFTQRNPHISLNVFGYDEESDKIIGPLYCDGVEMRIHINLLFVDGPTAGFHGHYVWIKNISSLLAKQLGKHRVKRWFCNQCLQYSTSEERAAQHTLRCSRVVTEGPRKDQKITFKNHHRQLEVPFVVYADFECILEPVTLDVSANTKIINKHVPVAFAYYIKCAFDSGLDKFVSKTGGDVARTFIKNLTSDLSDLYENHMKIVVPMHMSHNELDNFRKATICHIYIRDDMELKFDTSEYPDELAELYKFKKCNKKRLGFFKDELHELEVSIVLGKCLPRRSLHGYLLK
;
A
#
# COMPACT_ATOMS: atom_id res chain seq x y z
N MET A 1 28.07 6.92 -25.94
CA MET A 1 27.75 5.64 -25.27
C MET A 1 26.27 5.66 -24.90
N GLU A 2 25.49 4.65 -25.25
CA GLU A 2 24.05 4.64 -24.92
C GLU A 2 23.81 4.31 -23.43
N ILE A 3 22.76 4.89 -22.85
CA ILE A 3 22.36 4.66 -21.45
C ILE A 3 22.12 3.16 -21.17
N ARG A 4 21.69 2.37 -22.15
CA ARG A 4 21.50 0.91 -22.00
C ARG A 4 22.81 0.15 -21.71
N LYS A 5 23.94 0.60 -22.27
CA LYS A 5 25.27 -0.01 -22.10
C LYS A 5 25.91 0.31 -20.74
N ILE A 6 25.36 1.28 -20.01
CA ILE A 6 25.78 1.64 -18.66
C ILE A 6 25.54 0.48 -17.68
N LYS A 7 24.40 -0.22 -17.80
CA LYS A 7 24.09 -1.39 -16.99
C LYS A 7 25.10 -2.53 -17.17
N GLU A 8 25.59 -2.73 -18.40
CA GLU A 8 26.67 -3.70 -18.64
C GLU A 8 28.00 -3.25 -18.03
N PHE A 9 28.29 -1.94 -18.02
CA PHE A 9 29.49 -1.40 -17.39
C PHE A 9 29.49 -1.62 -15.87
N THR A 10 28.37 -1.35 -15.18
CA THR A 10 28.28 -1.54 -13.72
C THR A 10 28.30 -3.01 -13.33
N GLN A 11 27.67 -3.88 -14.11
CA GLN A 11 27.77 -5.34 -13.95
C GLN A 11 29.21 -5.86 -14.10
N ARG A 12 30.01 -5.29 -15.02
CA ARG A 12 31.43 -5.66 -15.18
C ARG A 12 32.36 -5.00 -14.16
N ASN A 13 31.91 -3.96 -13.45
CA ASN A 13 32.69 -3.20 -12.47
C ASN A 13 31.92 -3.05 -11.14
N PRO A 14 31.69 -4.15 -10.40
CA PRO A 14 30.76 -4.18 -9.24
C PRO A 14 31.16 -3.30 -8.04
N HIS A 15 32.34 -2.69 -8.07
CA HIS A 15 32.84 -1.75 -7.06
C HIS A 15 32.56 -0.27 -7.40
N ILE A 16 32.02 -0.01 -8.61
CA ILE A 16 31.60 1.31 -9.09
C ILE A 16 30.08 1.29 -9.18
N SER A 17 29.42 2.31 -8.64
CA SER A 17 28.04 2.62 -9.00
C SER A 17 27.91 4.04 -9.50
N LEU A 18 26.83 4.33 -10.21
CA LEU A 18 26.69 5.56 -10.94
C LEU A 18 25.22 5.95 -11.12
N ASN A 19 25.02 7.24 -11.31
CA ASN A 19 23.73 7.81 -11.70
C ASN A 19 23.93 8.66 -12.94
N VAL A 20 22.92 8.69 -13.81
CA VAL A 20 22.87 9.58 -14.96
C VAL A 20 21.69 10.50 -14.80
N PHE A 21 21.93 11.80 -14.82
CA PHE A 21 20.92 12.84 -14.91
C PHE A 21 20.82 13.33 -16.35
N GLY A 22 19.66 13.81 -16.76
CA GLY A 22 19.48 14.49 -18.05
C GLY A 22 19.58 15.99 -17.90
N TYR A 23 19.84 16.68 -19.00
CA TYR A 23 19.63 18.12 -19.12
C TYR A 23 18.45 18.37 -20.06
N ASP A 24 17.52 19.22 -19.63
CA ASP A 24 16.39 19.71 -20.42
C ASP A 24 16.72 21.12 -20.92
N GLU A 25 16.87 21.25 -22.24
CA GLU A 25 17.19 22.49 -22.92
C GLU A 25 16.03 23.50 -22.89
N GLU A 26 14.77 23.04 -22.88
CA GLU A 26 13.60 23.93 -22.91
C GLU A 26 13.42 24.67 -21.59
N SER A 27 13.71 24.01 -20.46
CA SER A 27 13.50 24.59 -19.12
C SER A 27 14.78 25.01 -18.39
N ASP A 28 15.96 24.89 -19.04
CA ASP A 28 17.32 25.13 -18.50
C ASP A 28 17.54 24.42 -17.15
N LYS A 29 17.18 23.13 -17.10
CA LYS A 29 17.14 22.35 -15.86
C LYS A 29 17.70 20.95 -16.02
N ILE A 30 18.35 20.49 -14.97
CA ILE A 30 18.72 19.10 -14.81
C ILE A 30 17.50 18.33 -14.35
N ILE A 31 17.26 17.20 -14.99
CA ILE A 31 16.15 16.28 -14.81
C ILE A 31 16.66 14.86 -14.47
N GLY A 32 15.79 14.00 -13.95
CA GLY A 32 16.11 12.59 -13.69
C GLY A 32 16.15 12.22 -12.20
N PRO A 33 16.92 11.18 -11.80
CA PRO A 33 17.87 10.44 -12.63
C PRO A 33 17.21 9.65 -13.78
N LEU A 34 17.86 9.65 -14.94
CA LEU A 34 17.56 8.80 -16.11
C LEU A 34 18.07 7.36 -15.92
N TYR A 35 19.11 7.19 -15.12
CA TYR A 35 19.63 5.89 -14.68
C TYR A 35 20.14 6.00 -13.24
N CYS A 36 19.88 4.99 -12.42
CA CYS A 36 20.32 4.90 -11.03
C CYS A 36 20.55 3.44 -10.68
N ASP A 37 21.73 3.08 -10.13
CA ASP A 37 22.01 1.72 -9.66
C ASP A 37 21.29 1.37 -8.33
N GLY A 38 20.67 2.36 -7.65
CA GLY A 38 19.93 2.17 -6.40
C GLY A 38 20.79 1.91 -5.15
N VAL A 39 22.07 1.56 -5.30
CA VAL A 39 23.03 1.40 -4.19
C VAL A 39 24.29 2.21 -4.46
N GLU A 40 24.64 3.11 -3.54
CA GLU A 40 25.89 3.86 -3.61
C GLU A 40 27.05 2.97 -3.14
N MET A 41 27.96 2.66 -4.07
CA MET A 41 29.18 1.88 -3.81
C MET A 41 30.32 2.81 -3.38
N ARG A 42 31.45 2.23 -2.92
CA ARG A 42 32.64 2.99 -2.49
C ARG A 42 33.14 3.99 -3.54
N ILE A 43 33.01 3.66 -4.83
CA ILE A 43 33.25 4.59 -5.94
C ILE A 43 31.89 4.90 -6.55
N HIS A 44 31.34 6.08 -6.22
CA HIS A 44 30.08 6.55 -6.76
C HIS A 44 30.27 7.72 -7.74
N ILE A 45 29.71 7.61 -8.95
CA ILE A 45 29.92 8.58 -10.04
C ILE A 45 28.58 9.14 -10.52
N ASN A 46 28.32 10.41 -10.24
CA ASN A 46 27.20 11.16 -10.82
C ASN A 46 27.61 11.74 -12.19
N LEU A 47 26.86 11.41 -13.24
CA LEU A 47 27.06 11.91 -14.61
C LEU A 47 25.85 12.74 -15.05
N LEU A 48 26.09 13.80 -15.81
CA LEU A 48 25.07 14.51 -16.59
C LEU A 48 25.20 14.04 -18.04
N PHE A 49 24.11 13.53 -18.61
CA PHE A 49 23.97 13.29 -20.03
C PHE A 49 23.37 14.54 -20.67
N VAL A 50 24.08 15.10 -21.64
CA VAL A 50 23.64 16.23 -22.47
C VAL A 50 23.57 15.72 -23.90
N ASP A 51 22.42 15.86 -24.54
CA ASP A 51 22.20 15.29 -25.86
C ASP A 51 23.02 16.01 -26.95
N GLY A 52 23.12 15.40 -28.13
CA GLY A 52 23.79 16.01 -29.28
C GLY A 52 22.89 17.03 -29.97
N PRO A 53 23.39 18.22 -30.38
CA PRO A 53 22.59 19.26 -31.05
C PRO A 53 22.15 18.89 -32.48
N THR A 54 22.30 17.62 -32.90
CA THR A 54 21.95 17.15 -34.25
C THR A 54 21.76 15.64 -34.26
N ALA A 55 20.74 15.16 -34.96
CA ALA A 55 20.48 13.74 -35.16
C ALA A 55 21.67 13.05 -35.85
N GLY A 56 22.46 12.30 -35.07
CA GLY A 56 23.69 11.63 -35.51
C GLY A 56 24.90 11.87 -34.60
N PHE A 57 24.91 12.93 -33.80
CA PHE A 57 25.92 13.10 -32.75
C PHE A 57 25.54 12.30 -31.50
N HIS A 58 26.48 11.50 -31.00
CA HIS A 58 26.29 10.82 -29.72
C HIS A 58 26.37 11.83 -28.58
N GLY A 59 25.31 11.96 -27.78
CA GLY A 59 25.28 12.78 -26.57
C GLY A 59 26.45 12.49 -25.61
N HIS A 60 26.86 13.51 -24.88
CA HIS A 60 28.08 13.53 -24.08
C HIS A 60 27.80 13.40 -22.57
N TYR A 61 28.73 12.77 -21.86
CA TYR A 61 28.65 12.62 -20.40
C TYR A 61 29.60 13.59 -19.72
N VAL A 62 29.08 14.40 -18.81
CA VAL A 62 29.85 15.34 -17.98
C VAL A 62 29.86 14.84 -16.53
N TRP A 63 31.04 14.79 -15.90
CA TRP A 63 31.14 14.34 -14.51
C TRP A 63 30.68 15.42 -13.52
N ILE A 64 29.65 15.11 -12.73
CA ILE A 64 29.12 15.97 -11.67
C ILE A 64 29.95 15.74 -10.40
N LYS A 65 30.90 16.65 -10.13
CA LYS A 65 31.72 16.63 -8.91
C LYS A 65 30.95 17.01 -7.64
N ASN A 66 29.88 17.81 -7.77
CA ASN A 66 29.09 18.28 -6.63
C ASN A 66 27.64 18.55 -7.07
N ILE A 67 26.74 17.60 -6.76
CA ILE A 67 25.33 17.69 -7.15
C ILE A 67 24.60 18.83 -6.43
N SER A 68 24.90 19.06 -5.15
CA SER A 68 24.29 20.14 -4.35
C SER A 68 24.58 21.52 -4.93
N SER A 69 25.81 21.78 -5.37
CA SER A 69 26.19 23.06 -5.99
C SER A 69 25.54 23.27 -7.36
N LEU A 70 25.23 22.17 -8.06
CA LEU A 70 24.66 22.19 -9.39
C LEU A 70 23.15 22.46 -9.32
N LEU A 71 22.43 21.65 -8.53
CA LEU A 71 20.97 21.75 -8.37
C LEU A 71 20.53 22.97 -7.54
N ALA A 72 21.38 23.51 -6.65
CA ALA A 72 21.03 24.70 -5.86
C ALA A 72 20.62 25.92 -6.71
N LYS A 73 21.19 26.06 -7.92
CA LYS A 73 20.82 27.15 -8.84
C LYS A 73 19.38 27.05 -9.33
N GLN A 74 18.85 25.84 -9.53
CA GLN A 74 17.49 25.60 -10.02
C GLN A 74 16.41 25.91 -8.97
N LEU A 75 16.77 25.99 -7.68
CA LEU A 75 15.83 26.17 -6.56
C LEU A 75 15.73 27.61 -6.03
N GLY A 76 16.41 28.57 -6.67
CA GLY A 76 16.30 30.00 -6.38
C GLY A 76 17.48 30.62 -5.63
N LYS A 77 17.33 31.90 -5.24
CA LYS A 77 18.45 32.80 -4.85
C LYS A 77 19.03 32.58 -3.44
N HIS A 78 18.43 31.71 -2.61
CA HIS A 78 18.84 31.52 -1.21
C HIS A 78 20.06 30.61 -1.08
N ARG A 79 21.20 31.17 -0.64
CA ARG A 79 22.50 30.50 -0.46
C ARG A 79 22.59 29.58 0.78
N VAL A 80 21.54 28.80 1.06
CA VAL A 80 21.56 27.78 2.13
C VAL A 80 22.10 26.47 1.55
N LYS A 81 23.04 25.81 2.24
CA LYS A 81 23.54 24.48 1.85
C LYS A 81 22.37 23.49 1.87
N ARG A 82 22.15 22.79 0.76
CA ARG A 82 21.11 21.75 0.61
C ARG A 82 21.77 20.42 0.30
N TRP A 83 21.22 19.37 0.88
CA TRP A 83 21.67 17.99 0.74
C TRP A 83 20.64 17.23 -0.07
N PHE A 84 21.00 16.68 -1.23
CA PHE A 84 20.08 16.04 -2.16
C PHE A 84 20.26 14.51 -2.11
N CYS A 85 19.18 13.72 -2.13
CA CYS A 85 19.31 12.28 -2.46
C CYS A 85 19.66 12.16 -3.95
N ASN A 86 20.76 11.48 -4.29
CA ASN A 86 21.15 11.28 -5.69
C ASN A 86 20.11 10.47 -6.49
N GLN A 87 19.22 9.72 -5.81
CA GLN A 87 18.28 8.80 -6.44
C GLN A 87 16.90 9.41 -6.75
N CYS A 88 16.45 10.41 -5.98
CA CYS A 88 15.12 11.02 -6.14
C CYS A 88 15.14 12.56 -6.25
N LEU A 89 16.32 13.18 -6.14
CA LEU A 89 16.56 14.63 -6.14
C LEU A 89 15.81 15.44 -5.08
N GLN A 90 15.14 14.80 -4.11
CA GLN A 90 14.58 15.48 -2.95
C GLN A 90 15.71 16.03 -2.07
N TYR A 91 15.55 17.26 -1.58
CA TYR A 91 16.56 17.95 -0.78
C TYR A 91 16.14 18.12 0.68
N SER A 92 17.13 18.11 1.57
CA SER A 92 17.04 18.47 2.98
C SER A 92 17.99 19.61 3.33
N THR A 93 17.64 20.38 4.38
CA THR A 93 18.49 21.44 4.94
C THR A 93 19.45 20.94 6.02
N SER A 94 19.21 19.75 6.60
CA SER A 94 20.12 19.08 7.53
C SER A 94 20.75 17.84 6.88
N GLU A 95 21.97 17.53 7.28
CA GLU A 95 22.74 16.39 6.79
C GLU A 95 22.18 15.07 7.33
N GLU A 96 21.77 15.06 8.60
CA GLU A 96 21.18 13.91 9.27
C GLU A 96 19.86 13.49 8.61
N ARG A 97 19.02 14.47 8.22
CA ARG A 97 17.78 14.21 7.48
C ARG A 97 18.05 13.64 6.09
N ALA A 98 19.08 14.13 5.40
CA ALA A 98 19.48 13.58 4.11
C ALA A 98 20.03 12.14 4.23
N ALA A 99 20.82 11.85 5.27
CA ALA A 99 21.33 10.51 5.55
C ALA A 99 20.18 9.53 5.90
N GLN A 100 19.28 9.93 6.80
CA GLN A 100 18.06 9.14 7.13
C GLN A 100 17.17 8.91 5.92
N HIS A 101 17.00 9.93 5.08
CA HIS A 101 16.26 9.79 3.82
C HIS A 101 16.98 8.81 2.89
N THR A 102 18.29 8.93 2.68
CA THR A 102 19.07 8.05 1.76
C THR A 102 19.02 6.57 2.17
N LEU A 103 18.88 6.25 3.46
CA LEU A 103 18.68 4.88 3.94
C LEU A 103 17.32 4.27 3.52
N ARG A 104 16.32 5.11 3.21
CA ARG A 104 14.95 4.74 2.80
C ARG A 104 14.67 5.05 1.32
N CYS A 105 15.37 6.04 0.73
CA CYS A 105 15.47 6.32 -0.70
C CYS A 105 15.84 5.00 -1.40
N SER A 106 15.14 4.62 -2.48
CA SER A 106 15.19 3.31 -3.19
C SER A 106 14.67 2.04 -2.50
N ARG A 107 14.37 2.04 -1.19
CA ARG A 107 13.93 0.81 -0.48
C ARG A 107 12.47 0.91 -0.04
N VAL A 108 11.67 -0.09 -0.39
CA VAL A 108 10.38 -0.33 0.28
C VAL A 108 10.69 -0.90 1.66
N VAL A 109 11.00 0.00 2.61
CA VAL A 109 11.28 -0.39 4.00
C VAL A 109 9.96 -0.60 4.72
N THR A 110 9.48 -1.83 4.76
CA THR A 110 8.39 -2.22 5.66
C THR A 110 8.93 -2.33 7.08
N GLU A 111 8.92 -1.22 7.81
CA GLU A 111 9.27 -1.18 9.23
C GLU A 111 8.15 -1.86 10.05
N GLY A 112 8.30 -3.16 10.29
CA GLY A 112 7.46 -3.90 11.24
C GLY A 112 7.70 -3.46 12.69
N PRO A 113 6.79 -3.80 13.63
CA PRO A 113 6.99 -3.52 15.04
C PRO A 113 8.26 -4.18 15.58
N ARG A 114 8.92 -3.50 16.52
CA ARG A 114 10.05 -4.09 17.26
C ARG A 114 9.56 -5.26 18.14
N LYS A 115 10.45 -6.21 18.48
CA LYS A 115 10.09 -7.41 19.27
C LYS A 115 9.47 -7.12 20.65
N ASP A 116 9.77 -5.95 21.21
CA ASP A 116 9.23 -5.42 22.47
C ASP A 116 7.96 -4.55 22.29
N GLN A 117 7.66 -4.14 21.06
CA GLN A 117 6.56 -3.24 20.72
C GLN A 117 5.24 -4.00 20.59
N LYS A 118 4.34 -3.77 21.54
CA LYS A 118 3.00 -4.37 21.56
C LYS A 118 2.04 -3.55 20.70
N ILE A 119 1.72 -4.03 19.50
CA ILE A 119 0.58 -3.52 18.72
C ILE A 119 -0.73 -4.02 19.35
N THR A 120 -1.74 -3.16 19.44
CA THR A 120 -3.10 -3.52 19.83
C THR A 120 -4.10 -2.99 18.81
N PHE A 121 -5.12 -3.79 18.49
CA PHE A 121 -6.22 -3.36 17.63
C PHE A 121 -7.16 -2.46 18.44
N LYS A 122 -7.34 -1.20 18.01
CA LYS A 122 -8.37 -0.31 18.58
C LYS A 122 -9.78 -0.88 18.33
N ASN A 123 -10.01 -1.42 17.13
CA ASN A 123 -11.31 -1.89 16.66
C ASN A 123 -11.40 -3.43 16.67
N HIS A 124 -11.43 -4.03 17.86
CA HIS A 124 -11.51 -5.50 18.03
C HIS A 124 -12.72 -6.14 17.32
N HIS A 125 -13.84 -5.42 17.16
CA HIS A 125 -15.01 -5.87 16.41
C HIS A 125 -14.73 -6.15 14.93
N ARG A 126 -13.69 -5.54 14.33
CA ARG A 126 -13.25 -5.82 12.94
C ARG A 126 -12.52 -7.16 12.78
N GLN A 127 -12.25 -7.88 13.89
CA GLN A 127 -11.76 -9.26 13.85
C GLN A 127 -12.89 -10.29 13.72
N LEU A 128 -14.16 -9.86 13.87
CA LEU A 128 -15.31 -10.70 13.61
C LEU A 128 -15.53 -10.81 12.11
N GLU A 129 -15.88 -12.01 11.66
CA GLU A 129 -16.27 -12.28 10.28
C GLU A 129 -17.56 -11.53 9.96
N VAL A 130 -17.59 -10.78 8.86
CA VAL A 130 -18.76 -10.01 8.43
C VAL A 130 -19.74 -10.97 7.74
N PRO A 131 -21.05 -10.97 8.10
CA PRO A 131 -22.02 -11.96 7.61
C PRO A 131 -22.20 -11.94 6.10
N PHE A 132 -22.15 -10.75 5.50
CA PHE A 132 -22.36 -10.49 4.10
C PHE A 132 -21.29 -9.53 3.58
N VAL A 133 -20.66 -9.89 2.46
CA VAL A 133 -19.70 -9.04 1.75
C VAL A 133 -20.22 -8.81 0.34
N VAL A 134 -20.26 -7.55 -0.10
CA VAL A 134 -20.63 -7.18 -1.47
C VAL A 134 -19.37 -6.86 -2.26
N TYR A 135 -19.14 -7.63 -3.31
CA TYR A 135 -18.18 -7.31 -4.36
C TYR A 135 -18.96 -6.68 -5.51
N ALA A 136 -18.56 -5.50 -6.01
CA ALA A 136 -19.26 -4.80 -7.06
C ALA A 136 -18.28 -4.09 -8.00
N ASP A 137 -18.59 -4.07 -9.29
CA ASP A 137 -17.81 -3.38 -10.32
C ASP A 137 -18.69 -2.86 -11.46
N PHE A 138 -18.17 -1.87 -12.19
CA PHE A 138 -18.83 -1.21 -13.33
C PHE A 138 -17.93 -1.19 -14.56
N GLU A 139 -18.42 -1.76 -15.66
CA GLU A 139 -17.84 -1.52 -16.98
C GLU A 139 -18.27 -0.14 -17.48
N CYS A 140 -17.29 0.69 -17.85
CA CYS A 140 -17.51 2.06 -18.29
C CYS A 140 -16.89 2.32 -19.66
N ILE A 141 -17.63 2.99 -20.55
CA ILE A 141 -17.05 3.60 -21.74
C ILE A 141 -16.47 4.97 -21.40
N LEU A 142 -15.44 5.39 -22.14
CA LEU A 142 -14.82 6.70 -22.01
C LEU A 142 -15.43 7.65 -23.06
N GLU A 143 -16.22 8.62 -22.61
CA GLU A 143 -16.68 9.72 -23.45
C GLU A 143 -15.66 10.87 -23.38
N PRO A 144 -15.09 11.37 -24.49
CA PRO A 144 -14.21 12.53 -24.46
C PRO A 144 -14.96 13.79 -24.04
N VAL A 145 -14.32 14.62 -23.21
CA VAL A 145 -14.91 15.85 -22.65
C VAL A 145 -14.02 17.04 -22.97
N THR A 146 -14.64 18.16 -23.34
CA THR A 146 -13.95 19.42 -23.70
C THR A 146 -14.12 20.50 -22.63
N LEU A 147 -14.23 20.10 -21.35
CA LEU A 147 -14.45 21.00 -20.22
C LEU A 147 -13.15 21.17 -19.42
N ASP A 148 -12.55 22.35 -19.56
CA ASP A 148 -11.47 22.82 -18.71
C ASP A 148 -12.06 23.23 -17.35
N VAL A 149 -11.77 22.47 -16.29
CA VAL A 149 -12.30 22.71 -14.93
C VAL A 149 -11.47 23.79 -14.21
N SER A 150 -10.20 23.94 -14.56
CA SER A 150 -9.35 25.05 -14.14
C SER A 150 -8.18 25.24 -15.10
N ALA A 151 -7.45 26.36 -14.97
CA ALA A 151 -6.24 26.63 -15.77
C ALA A 151 -5.17 25.52 -15.73
N ASN A 152 -5.16 24.71 -14.66
CA ASN A 152 -4.16 23.65 -14.44
C ASN A 152 -4.76 22.23 -14.47
N THR A 153 -6.06 22.05 -14.76
CA THR A 153 -6.70 20.72 -14.74
C THR A 153 -7.74 20.59 -15.84
N LYS A 154 -7.44 19.73 -16.80
CA LYS A 154 -8.31 19.37 -17.93
C LYS A 154 -8.89 17.98 -17.68
N ILE A 155 -10.22 17.84 -17.72
CA ILE A 155 -10.87 16.53 -17.74
C ILE A 155 -10.89 16.06 -19.19
N ILE A 156 -10.09 15.03 -19.50
CA ILE A 156 -9.94 14.50 -20.86
C ILE A 156 -11.14 13.62 -21.22
N ASN A 157 -11.54 12.72 -20.32
CA ASN A 157 -12.61 11.75 -20.52
C ASN A 157 -13.53 11.68 -19.29
N LYS A 158 -14.79 11.36 -19.53
CA LYS A 158 -15.81 11.01 -18.54
C LYS A 158 -16.11 9.51 -18.66
N HIS A 159 -16.12 8.82 -17.53
CA HIS A 159 -16.55 7.42 -17.46
C HIS A 159 -18.08 7.37 -17.47
N VAL A 160 -18.66 6.65 -18.42
CA VAL A 160 -20.10 6.38 -18.49
C VAL A 160 -20.37 4.89 -18.28
N PRO A 161 -21.05 4.51 -17.18
CA PRO A 161 -21.35 3.10 -16.89
C PRO A 161 -22.27 2.48 -17.94
N VAL A 162 -21.83 1.36 -18.54
CA VAL A 162 -22.57 0.59 -19.55
C VAL A 162 -22.96 -0.80 -19.08
N ALA A 163 -22.26 -1.35 -18.08
CA ALA A 163 -22.71 -2.52 -17.33
C ALA A 163 -22.29 -2.44 -15.87
N PHE A 164 -22.93 -3.25 -15.03
CA PHE A 164 -22.47 -3.54 -13.68
C PHE A 164 -22.55 -5.04 -13.41
N ALA A 165 -21.74 -5.51 -12.47
CA ALA A 165 -21.94 -6.77 -11.79
C ALA A 165 -21.75 -6.57 -10.28
N TYR A 166 -22.54 -7.25 -9.46
CA TYR A 166 -22.22 -7.45 -8.06
C TYR A 166 -22.52 -8.87 -7.60
N TYR A 167 -21.73 -9.30 -6.63
CA TYR A 167 -21.83 -10.57 -5.95
C TYR A 167 -21.90 -10.33 -4.45
N ILE A 168 -23.01 -10.75 -3.84
CA ILE A 168 -23.17 -10.81 -2.39
C ILE A 168 -22.73 -12.20 -1.95
N LYS A 169 -21.70 -12.25 -1.11
CA LYS A 169 -21.20 -13.47 -0.47
C LYS A 169 -21.67 -13.51 0.97
N CYS A 170 -22.34 -14.59 1.37
CA CYS A 170 -22.61 -14.89 2.76
C CYS A 170 -21.48 -15.74 3.37
N ALA A 171 -21.09 -15.43 4.61
CA ALA A 171 -20.05 -16.15 5.34
C ALA A 171 -20.52 -17.52 5.88
N PHE A 172 -21.81 -17.65 6.22
CA PHE A 172 -22.33 -18.82 6.96
C PHE A 172 -23.32 -19.71 6.16
N ASP A 173 -23.88 -19.23 5.06
CA ASP A 173 -24.80 -20.00 4.20
C ASP A 173 -24.65 -19.63 2.72
N SER A 174 -24.04 -20.51 1.93
CA SER A 174 -23.89 -20.30 0.48
C SER A 174 -25.20 -20.27 -0.30
N GLY A 175 -26.32 -20.73 0.28
CA GLY A 175 -27.65 -20.58 -0.30
C GLY A 175 -28.16 -19.14 -0.32
N LEU A 176 -27.54 -18.25 0.46
CA LEU A 176 -27.81 -16.80 0.48
C LEU A 176 -26.86 -15.99 -0.43
N ASP A 177 -25.92 -16.66 -1.11
CA ASP A 177 -25.06 -16.01 -2.09
C ASP A 177 -25.88 -15.53 -3.30
N LYS A 178 -25.65 -14.30 -3.77
CA LYS A 178 -26.43 -13.71 -4.87
C LYS A 178 -25.55 -12.98 -5.87
N PHE A 179 -25.64 -13.36 -7.14
CA PHE A 179 -25.00 -12.66 -8.26
C PHE A 179 -26.05 -11.89 -9.07
N VAL A 180 -25.76 -10.63 -9.39
CA VAL A 180 -26.61 -9.77 -10.22
C VAL A 180 -25.74 -8.98 -11.19
N SER A 181 -26.03 -9.08 -12.47
CA SER A 181 -25.38 -8.31 -13.52
C SER A 181 -26.39 -7.69 -14.47
N LYS A 182 -26.08 -6.51 -15.02
CA LYS A 182 -26.90 -5.87 -16.06
C LYS A 182 -26.04 -5.04 -17.00
N THR A 183 -26.39 -5.08 -18.29
CA THR A 183 -25.85 -4.22 -19.34
C THR A 183 -26.98 -3.35 -19.92
N GLY A 184 -26.66 -2.09 -20.25
CA GLY A 184 -27.55 -1.17 -20.96
C GLY A 184 -28.67 -0.52 -20.13
N GLY A 185 -29.25 0.53 -20.71
CA GLY A 185 -30.21 1.42 -20.04
C GLY A 185 -29.56 2.29 -18.96
N ASP A 186 -30.34 2.72 -17.96
CA ASP A 186 -29.82 3.42 -16.79
C ASP A 186 -29.18 2.42 -15.81
N VAL A 187 -27.93 2.08 -16.09
CA VAL A 187 -27.11 1.07 -15.40
C VAL A 187 -26.89 1.47 -13.94
N ALA A 188 -26.44 2.71 -13.70
CA ALA A 188 -26.13 3.22 -12.36
C ALA A 188 -27.37 3.27 -11.45
N ARG A 189 -28.52 3.76 -11.95
CA ARG A 189 -29.76 3.77 -11.15
C ARG A 189 -30.30 2.37 -10.91
N THR A 190 -30.15 1.46 -11.87
CA THR A 190 -30.55 0.06 -11.68
C THR A 190 -29.67 -0.64 -10.64
N PHE A 191 -28.35 -0.39 -10.65
CA PHE A 191 -27.42 -0.89 -9.64
C PHE A 191 -27.87 -0.50 -8.23
N ILE A 192 -28.04 0.80 -7.98
CA ILE A 192 -28.45 1.32 -6.66
C ILE A 192 -29.80 0.75 -6.25
N LYS A 193 -30.79 0.70 -7.16
CA LYS A 193 -32.11 0.13 -6.86
C LYS A 193 -32.01 -1.34 -6.43
N ASN A 194 -31.33 -2.15 -7.24
CA ASN A 194 -31.26 -3.60 -6.99
C ASN A 194 -30.46 -3.88 -5.70
N LEU A 195 -29.28 -3.27 -5.55
CA LEU A 195 -28.43 -3.47 -4.38
C LEU A 195 -29.11 -3.00 -3.09
N THR A 196 -29.84 -1.87 -3.12
CA THR A 196 -30.59 -1.41 -1.94
C THR A 196 -31.73 -2.35 -1.57
N SER A 197 -32.44 -2.92 -2.54
CA SER A 197 -33.47 -3.94 -2.28
C SER A 197 -32.83 -5.17 -1.63
N ASP A 198 -31.79 -5.72 -2.26
CA ASP A 198 -31.12 -6.93 -1.80
C ASP A 198 -30.54 -6.78 -0.40
N LEU A 199 -29.90 -5.64 -0.10
CA LEU A 199 -29.38 -5.35 1.24
C LEU A 199 -30.49 -5.13 2.28
N SER A 200 -31.65 -4.58 1.89
CA SER A 200 -32.79 -4.42 2.79
C SER A 200 -33.41 -5.78 3.14
N ASP A 201 -33.58 -6.64 2.13
CA ASP A 201 -34.09 -8.01 2.30
C ASP A 201 -33.14 -8.84 3.18
N LEU A 202 -31.81 -8.72 2.99
CA LEU A 202 -30.82 -9.39 3.83
C LEU A 202 -30.79 -8.85 5.26
N TYR A 203 -30.91 -7.53 5.44
CA TYR A 203 -30.95 -6.91 6.76
C TYR A 203 -32.15 -7.40 7.58
N GLU A 204 -33.36 -7.32 7.02
CA GLU A 204 -34.59 -7.67 7.72
C GLU A 204 -34.69 -9.18 8.02
N ASN A 205 -34.29 -10.04 7.08
CA ASN A 205 -34.42 -11.50 7.23
C ASN A 205 -33.25 -12.18 7.96
N HIS A 206 -32.04 -11.59 7.97
CA HIS A 206 -30.85 -12.29 8.48
C HIS A 206 -30.01 -11.52 9.53
N MET A 207 -29.91 -10.19 9.46
CA MET A 207 -29.08 -9.43 10.43
C MET A 207 -29.87 -8.86 11.61
N LYS A 208 -31.15 -8.52 11.41
CA LYS A 208 -32.05 -7.98 12.44
C LYS A 208 -32.50 -9.03 13.47
N ILE A 209 -32.50 -10.31 13.07
CA ILE A 209 -32.92 -11.42 13.92
C ILE A 209 -31.76 -11.83 14.83
N VAL A 210 -31.85 -11.46 16.11
CA VAL A 210 -30.83 -11.83 17.10
C VAL A 210 -31.04 -13.28 17.54
N VAL A 211 -30.20 -14.19 17.04
CA VAL A 211 -30.30 -15.63 17.30
C VAL A 211 -29.61 -15.99 18.62
N PRO A 212 -30.22 -16.85 19.48
CA PRO A 212 -29.56 -17.36 20.68
C PRO A 212 -28.24 -18.08 20.38
N MET A 213 -27.21 -17.81 21.18
CA MET A 213 -25.92 -18.47 21.06
C MET A 213 -26.00 -19.92 21.57
N HIS A 214 -26.07 -20.88 20.65
CA HIS A 214 -25.99 -22.32 20.96
C HIS A 214 -24.52 -22.77 21.02
N MET A 215 -23.98 -22.91 22.23
CA MET A 215 -22.69 -23.58 22.47
C MET A 215 -22.91 -25.03 22.91
N SER A 216 -22.10 -25.95 22.39
CA SER A 216 -21.99 -27.29 22.96
C SER A 216 -21.32 -27.27 24.33
N HIS A 217 -21.50 -28.34 25.12
CA HIS A 217 -20.82 -28.51 26.40
C HIS A 217 -19.29 -28.43 26.28
N ASN A 218 -18.73 -29.00 25.20
CA ASN A 218 -17.29 -29.00 24.94
C ASN A 218 -16.77 -27.59 24.61
N GLU A 219 -17.50 -26.81 23.79
CA GLU A 219 -17.14 -25.42 23.49
C GLU A 219 -17.24 -24.54 24.73
N LEU A 220 -18.27 -24.72 25.56
CA LEU A 220 -18.45 -23.98 26.80
C LEU A 220 -17.32 -24.27 27.81
N ASP A 221 -16.90 -25.53 27.92
CA ASP A 221 -15.77 -25.91 28.77
C ASP A 221 -14.42 -25.46 28.22
N ASN A 222 -14.22 -25.48 26.89
CA ASN A 222 -13.04 -24.89 26.25
C ASN A 222 -12.98 -23.37 26.48
N PHE A 223 -14.10 -22.67 26.35
CA PHE A 223 -14.23 -21.24 26.64
C PHE A 223 -13.91 -20.93 28.11
N ARG A 224 -14.40 -21.75 29.05
CA ARG A 224 -14.12 -21.61 30.50
C ARG A 224 -12.65 -21.89 30.84
N LYS A 225 -11.99 -22.80 30.12
CA LYS A 225 -10.58 -23.17 30.32
C LYS A 225 -9.59 -22.26 29.59
N ALA A 226 -10.05 -21.42 28.65
CA ALA A 226 -9.20 -20.56 27.84
C ALA A 226 -8.47 -19.50 28.68
N THR A 227 -7.15 -19.64 28.81
CA THR A 227 -6.26 -18.67 29.47
C THR A 227 -5.72 -17.60 28.52
N ILE A 228 -5.82 -17.84 27.20
CA ILE A 228 -5.40 -16.93 26.14
C ILE A 228 -6.66 -16.35 25.47
N CYS A 229 -6.74 -15.02 25.40
CA CYS A 229 -7.84 -14.34 24.70
C CYS A 229 -7.60 -14.38 23.18
N HIS A 230 -8.59 -14.81 22.39
CA HIS A 230 -8.49 -14.93 20.93
C HIS A 230 -8.14 -13.60 20.21
N ILE A 231 -8.54 -12.46 20.81
CA ILE A 231 -8.26 -11.10 20.37
C ILE A 231 -6.77 -10.73 20.59
N TYR A 232 -6.11 -11.38 21.55
CA TYR A 232 -4.72 -11.11 21.91
C TYR A 232 -3.77 -11.81 20.93
N ILE A 233 -3.33 -11.08 19.90
CA ILE A 233 -2.16 -11.49 19.12
C ILE A 233 -0.92 -11.18 19.95
N ARG A 234 -0.45 -12.13 20.76
CA ARG A 234 0.87 -12.02 21.42
C ARG A 234 1.91 -13.00 20.93
N ASP A 235 1.54 -14.23 20.57
CA ASP A 235 2.53 -15.25 20.20
C ASP A 235 2.24 -15.97 18.86
N ASP A 236 1.00 -15.94 18.35
CA ASP A 236 0.56 -16.70 17.16
C ASP A 236 0.50 -15.88 15.85
N MET A 237 1.56 -15.14 15.49
CA MET A 237 1.63 -14.55 14.13
C MET A 237 1.73 -15.63 13.04
N GLU A 238 2.40 -16.75 13.31
CA GLU A 238 2.58 -17.88 12.38
C GLU A 238 1.26 -18.55 11.93
N LEU A 239 0.17 -18.36 12.69
CA LEU A 239 -1.11 -19.03 12.44
C LEU A 239 -2.20 -18.11 11.85
N LYS A 240 -1.97 -16.79 11.82
CA LYS A 240 -2.99 -15.79 11.44
C LYS A 240 -2.76 -15.11 10.08
N PHE A 241 -1.56 -15.20 9.52
CA PHE A 241 -1.22 -14.59 8.23
C PHE A 241 -0.75 -15.65 7.24
N ASP A 242 -1.11 -15.48 5.96
CA ASP A 242 -0.57 -16.33 4.89
C ASP A 242 0.88 -15.94 4.60
N THR A 243 1.81 -16.79 5.03
CA THR A 243 3.26 -16.59 4.86
C THR A 243 3.81 -17.29 3.61
N SER A 244 2.97 -17.95 2.80
CA SER A 244 3.41 -18.76 1.65
C SER A 244 4.12 -17.95 0.55
N GLU A 245 3.72 -16.69 0.35
CA GLU A 245 4.25 -15.80 -0.70
C GLU A 245 5.54 -15.06 -0.31
N TYR A 246 6.05 -15.21 0.93
CA TYR A 246 7.27 -14.55 1.37
C TYR A 246 8.56 -15.33 1.03
N PRO A 247 9.66 -14.67 0.63
CA PRO A 247 10.97 -15.30 0.45
C PRO A 247 11.49 -16.01 1.72
N ASP A 248 12.16 -17.15 1.55
CA ASP A 248 12.65 -17.98 2.66
C ASP A 248 13.70 -17.26 3.55
N GLU A 249 14.48 -16.35 2.98
CA GLU A 249 15.44 -15.51 3.70
C GLU A 249 14.78 -14.65 4.79
N LEU A 250 13.52 -14.23 4.58
CA LEU A 250 12.75 -13.47 5.57
C LEU A 250 12.17 -14.40 6.65
N ALA A 251 11.79 -15.63 6.29
CA ALA A 251 11.30 -16.63 7.24
C ALA A 251 12.37 -16.97 8.30
N GLU A 252 13.64 -17.05 7.89
CA GLU A 252 14.77 -17.30 8.80
C GLU A 252 15.15 -16.07 9.65
N LEU A 253 15.12 -14.87 9.07
CA LEU A 253 15.40 -13.61 9.77
C LEU A 253 14.35 -13.30 10.86
N TYR A 254 13.07 -13.48 10.54
CA TYR A 254 11.95 -13.18 11.45
C TYR A 254 11.44 -14.39 12.23
N LYS A 255 11.95 -15.60 11.94
CA LYS A 255 11.59 -16.87 12.58
C LYS A 255 10.10 -17.21 12.50
N PHE A 256 9.53 -17.17 11.30
CA PHE A 256 8.18 -17.66 11.03
C PHE A 256 8.20 -18.87 10.09
N LYS A 257 7.34 -19.86 10.32
CA LYS A 257 7.08 -20.95 9.37
C LYS A 257 6.22 -20.50 8.19
N LYS A 258 6.53 -21.01 7.00
CA LYS A 258 5.63 -20.98 5.84
C LYS A 258 4.40 -21.85 6.08
N CYS A 259 3.20 -21.27 6.01
CA CYS A 259 1.94 -21.97 6.22
C CYS A 259 0.93 -21.69 5.09
N ASN A 260 0.51 -22.75 4.40
CA ASN A 260 -0.44 -22.67 3.28
C ASN A 260 -1.90 -22.71 3.78
N LYS A 261 -2.48 -21.56 4.13
CA LYS A 261 -3.93 -21.41 4.36
C LYS A 261 -4.44 -20.04 3.92
N LYS A 262 -4.72 -19.88 2.62
CA LYS A 262 -5.57 -18.79 2.11
C LYS A 262 -6.97 -18.87 2.72
N ARG A 263 -7.20 -18.18 3.84
CA ARG A 263 -8.52 -17.68 4.21
C ARG A 263 -8.69 -16.33 3.51
N LEU A 264 -9.66 -16.24 2.59
CA LEU A 264 -10.06 -14.96 2.01
C LEU A 264 -10.53 -14.02 3.14
N GLY A 265 -10.13 -12.74 3.11
CA GLY A 265 -10.75 -11.71 3.96
C GLY A 265 -9.87 -10.55 4.44
N PHE A 266 -8.54 -10.68 4.44
CA PHE A 266 -7.67 -9.67 5.09
C PHE A 266 -7.02 -8.68 4.10
N PHE A 267 -7.57 -7.46 4.06
CA PHE A 267 -6.98 -6.31 3.37
C PHE A 267 -5.93 -5.58 4.24
N LYS A 268 -5.09 -4.78 3.58
CA LYS A 268 -4.10 -3.89 4.22
C LYS A 268 -4.82 -2.69 4.85
N ASP A 269 -4.57 -2.42 6.14
CA ASP A 269 -5.01 -1.19 6.79
C ASP A 269 -4.07 -0.02 6.43
N GLU A 270 -4.63 1.02 5.82
CA GLU A 270 -4.05 2.36 5.78
C GLU A 270 -4.55 3.20 6.99
N LEU A 271 -3.75 4.22 7.35
CA LEU A 271 -4.08 5.45 8.14
C LEU A 271 -3.48 5.61 9.55
N HIS A 272 -2.44 6.46 9.55
CA HIS A 272 -2.17 7.60 10.43
C HIS A 272 -1.89 7.49 11.95
N GLU A 273 -0.97 8.37 12.32
CA GLU A 273 -0.25 8.52 13.59
C GLU A 273 -1.13 9.15 14.69
N LEU A 274 -1.06 8.63 15.91
CA LEU A 274 -0.99 9.41 17.17
C LEU A 274 -0.83 8.47 18.39
N GLU A 275 -0.29 9.04 19.48
CA GLU A 275 0.52 8.34 20.49
C GLU A 275 -0.25 7.56 21.59
N VAL A 276 0.49 6.75 22.35
CA VAL A 276 -0.03 5.77 23.33
C VAL A 276 0.33 6.18 24.76
N SER A 277 -0.65 6.15 25.68
CA SER A 277 -0.44 6.30 27.13
C SER A 277 -0.81 5.03 27.92
N ILE A 278 -0.47 5.02 29.22
CA ILE A 278 0.13 3.86 29.92
C ILE A 278 -0.47 3.67 31.33
N VAL A 279 -0.72 2.46 31.88
CA VAL A 279 -0.94 1.11 31.30
C VAL A 279 -1.51 0.15 32.40
N LEU A 280 -1.79 -1.13 32.07
CA LEU A 280 -2.10 -2.28 32.96
C LEU A 280 -3.45 -2.30 33.73
N GLY A 281 -4.22 -3.38 33.49
CA GLY A 281 -5.35 -3.79 34.33
C GLY A 281 -5.87 -5.16 33.90
N LYS A 282 -6.10 -6.06 34.86
CA LYS A 282 -6.60 -7.44 34.64
C LYS A 282 -7.85 -7.46 33.74
N CYS A 283 -8.06 -8.52 32.96
CA CYS A 283 -9.37 -8.80 32.37
C CYS A 283 -10.44 -8.68 33.46
N LEU A 284 -11.34 -7.71 33.32
CA LEU A 284 -12.40 -7.49 34.29
C LEU A 284 -13.29 -8.74 34.35
N PRO A 285 -13.41 -9.41 35.51
CA PRO A 285 -14.33 -10.52 35.62
C PRO A 285 -15.75 -10.00 35.56
N ARG A 286 -16.60 -10.64 34.74
CA ARG A 286 -18.07 -10.57 34.79
C ARG A 286 -18.66 -9.16 34.94
N ARG A 287 -18.80 -8.45 33.82
CA ARG A 287 -20.10 -7.84 33.52
C ARG A 287 -20.75 -8.64 32.39
N SER A 288 -22.07 -8.81 32.48
CA SER A 288 -22.81 -9.74 31.65
C SER A 288 -22.70 -9.38 30.17
N LEU A 289 -22.00 -10.24 29.41
CA LEU A 289 -22.41 -10.53 28.04
C LEU A 289 -23.81 -11.14 28.12
N HIS A 290 -24.84 -10.30 28.13
CA HIS A 290 -26.15 -10.72 27.65
C HIS A 290 -25.93 -11.11 26.18
N GLY A 291 -25.93 -12.42 25.95
CA GLY A 291 -25.28 -13.03 24.80
C GLY A 291 -26.04 -12.76 23.51
N TYR A 292 -25.61 -11.74 22.78
CA TYR A 292 -26.10 -11.40 21.47
C TYR A 292 -24.92 -11.07 20.56
N LEU A 293 -24.63 -11.98 19.63
CA LEU A 293 -23.94 -11.62 18.40
C LEU A 293 -25.05 -11.22 17.40
N LEU A 294 -24.92 -10.04 16.81
CA LEU A 294 -25.53 -9.81 15.51
C LEU A 294 -24.85 -10.80 14.55
N LYS A 295 -25.64 -11.50 13.74
CA LYS A 295 -25.11 -12.26 12.62
C LYS A 295 -24.57 -11.27 11.62
#